data_AF-A0A6S8T830-F1
#
_entry.id   AF-A0A6S8T830-F1
#
_cell.length_a   1.000
_cell.length_b   1.000
_cell.length_c   1.000
_cell.angle_alpha   90.00
_cell.angle_beta   90.00
_cell.angle_gamma   90.00
#
_symmetry.space_group_name_H-M   'P 1'
#
loop_
_entity.id
_entity.type
_entity.pdbx_description
1 polymer ?
#
loop_
_entity_poly.entity_id
_entity_poly.type
_entity_poly.pdbx_seq_one_letter_code
_entity_poly.pdbx_strand_id
1 'polypeptide(L)'
;MATTSRPPEVSTSQVPRSTATSARLSSVLPLAQPCCLLLRGPYTRCRQAFIAARLLQTNQYRNYCPAKRFCTRMRVTLVAAAVSAAAALRAPLFDTQGRLQRTANPPAPLPDANHRYVVVHKGDVLVESTNDVVDARFLDQKEAAPLVDEHAIVAWLGTLQSKGYWMLDVSHKKQPPIVKGAAFAPLRSPKGDKPAVLNRPADQLPYEDACALLVTASGLGRWHRSHMFCAACGSKTVSARHGRQRKCEACHTKSRPRVDPSSIVLVASPDNSKVLLGRKAAWPEGKWSTLAGFVEFGESLEECVCREVLEESGVEVDRSTLRHVASQPWPFPSSLMVGYACRASTEAITVDDELEDVAWFDRAFVAKALREQGENDTPKTPGGFHVPTNASLARVLIEGWVQEQSDVTTVEAEVTSLEEARDAALGSGSAQAWELVEELERAEKRKASTSSLEDECAVDDADERCQKMAKDLAELDELMARGPGEARIREAARSMLRELEARYDNKMFDK
;
A
#
# COMPACT_ATOMS: atom_id res chain seq x y z
N MET A 1 -19.00 -35.00 45.81
CA MET A 1 -17.77 -35.76 46.18
C MET A 1 -16.78 -35.60 45.04
N ALA A 2 -15.46 -35.63 45.32
CA ALA A 2 -14.36 -35.14 44.47
C ALA A 2 -14.40 -33.60 44.26
N THR A 3 -13.40 -32.74 44.53
CA THR A 3 -12.02 -32.85 45.09
C THR A 3 -11.03 -33.71 44.29
N THR A 4 -9.81 -33.30 43.90
CA THR A 4 -8.95 -32.09 44.14
C THR A 4 -7.83 -32.09 43.06
N SER A 5 -6.86 -31.17 42.88
CA SER A 5 -6.39 -29.90 43.52
C SER A 5 -5.48 -29.11 42.54
N ARG A 6 -5.04 -27.89 42.88
CA ARG A 6 -3.98 -27.13 42.16
C ARG A 6 -2.55 -27.47 42.66
N PRO A 7 -1.51 -27.32 41.81
CA PRO A 7 -0.12 -27.06 42.24
C PRO A 7 0.16 -25.55 42.50
N PRO A 8 1.27 -25.17 43.17
CA PRO A 8 1.49 -23.82 43.72
C PRO A 8 2.44 -22.90 42.91
N GLU A 9 2.49 -21.64 43.31
CA GLU A 9 3.51 -20.64 42.91
C GLU A 9 4.77 -20.74 43.81
N VAL A 10 5.94 -20.31 43.30
CA VAL A 10 7.17 -20.07 44.07
C VAL A 10 7.86 -18.81 43.53
N SER A 11 8.49 -18.01 44.39
CA SER A 11 9.01 -16.67 44.05
C SER A 11 10.54 -16.53 44.19
N THR A 12 11.07 -15.54 43.45
CA THR A 12 12.24 -14.69 43.80
C THR A 12 13.59 -15.32 44.21
N SER A 13 14.62 -15.07 43.39
CA SER A 13 15.95 -14.65 43.86
C SER A 13 16.61 -13.70 42.84
N GLN A 14 17.75 -13.06 43.18
CA GLN A 14 18.30 -11.90 42.47
C GLN A 14 19.79 -12.05 42.12
N VAL A 15 20.23 -11.41 41.01
CA VAL A 15 21.55 -10.73 40.87
C VAL A 15 22.79 -11.67 40.82
N PRO A 16 23.97 -11.31 40.24
CA PRO A 16 24.48 -9.99 39.85
C PRO A 16 24.93 -9.77 38.39
N ARG A 17 25.33 -8.53 38.08
CA ARG A 17 26.21 -8.16 36.96
C ARG A 17 27.68 -8.29 37.38
N SER A 18 28.59 -8.50 36.43
CA SER A 18 30.03 -8.25 36.61
C SER A 18 30.62 -7.47 35.42
N THR A 19 31.72 -6.76 35.67
CA THR A 19 32.40 -5.85 34.73
C THR A 19 33.85 -6.27 34.52
N ALA A 20 34.37 -6.22 33.29
CA ALA A 20 35.81 -6.29 32.99
C ALA A 20 36.14 -5.63 31.63
N THR A 21 37.41 -5.29 31.40
CA THR A 21 37.82 -4.32 30.36
C THR A 21 39.15 -4.69 29.66
N SER A 22 39.22 -4.49 28.34
CA SER A 22 40.42 -4.15 27.51
C SER A 22 41.78 -4.89 27.67
N ALA A 23 42.17 -5.67 26.64
CA ALA A 23 43.47 -5.63 25.92
C ALA A 23 43.39 -6.64 24.73
N ARG A 24 43.63 -6.32 23.44
CA ARG A 24 44.84 -5.86 22.71
C ARG A 24 46.03 -6.84 22.68
N LEU A 25 46.21 -7.57 21.57
CA LEU A 25 47.35 -7.39 20.63
C LEU A 25 47.25 -8.24 19.34
N SER A 26 47.73 -7.64 18.24
CA SER A 26 48.14 -8.10 16.89
C SER A 26 48.44 -9.61 16.64
N SER A 27 48.35 -10.15 15.40
CA SER A 27 48.85 -9.57 14.12
C SER A 27 48.30 -10.23 12.81
N VAL A 28 48.78 -9.74 11.65
CA VAL A 28 48.67 -10.27 10.26
C VAL A 28 47.38 -9.92 9.44
N LEU A 29 47.59 -9.73 8.13
CA LEU A 29 46.70 -9.31 7.02
C LEU A 29 47.18 -10.02 5.73
N PRO A 30 46.48 -9.97 4.58
CA PRO A 30 45.04 -10.06 4.36
C PRO A 30 44.65 -10.97 3.16
N LEU A 31 43.48 -11.61 3.20
CA LEU A 31 42.75 -12.04 1.99
C LEU A 31 41.25 -11.79 2.19
N ALA A 32 40.61 -11.16 1.19
CA ALA A 32 39.19 -10.83 1.23
C ALA A 32 38.58 -10.87 -0.18
N GLN A 33 37.80 -11.90 -0.45
CA GLN A 33 36.78 -11.92 -1.51
C GLN A 33 35.41 -12.10 -0.84
N PRO A 34 34.39 -11.27 -1.15
CA PRO A 34 33.08 -11.39 -0.54
C PRO A 34 32.28 -12.51 -1.21
N CYS A 35 31.83 -13.50 -0.41
CA CYS A 35 30.83 -14.46 -0.86
C CYS A 35 29.45 -13.78 -0.94
N CYS A 36 28.79 -13.84 -2.10
CA CYS A 36 27.45 -13.29 -2.28
C CYS A 36 26.38 -14.32 -1.90
N LEU A 37 25.79 -14.17 -0.71
CA LEU A 37 24.65 -14.97 -0.27
C LEU A 37 23.36 -14.57 -1.01
N LEU A 38 22.86 -15.47 -1.85
CA LEU A 38 21.51 -15.41 -2.42
C LEU A 38 20.49 -15.92 -1.38
N LEU A 39 19.50 -15.11 -1.00
CA LEU A 39 18.41 -15.53 -0.10
C LEU A 39 17.04 -14.96 -0.52
N ARG A 40 16.01 -15.76 -0.28
CA ARG A 40 14.61 -15.60 -0.75
C ARG A 40 13.80 -14.57 0.07
N GLY A 41 12.70 -14.09 -0.52
CA GLY A 41 11.55 -13.47 0.18
C GLY A 41 11.52 -11.92 0.22
N PRO A 42 10.33 -11.29 0.06
CA PRO A 42 10.21 -9.83 0.01
C PRO A 42 10.40 -9.14 1.37
N TYR A 43 9.90 -9.73 2.46
CA TYR A 43 9.92 -9.11 3.80
C TYR A 43 11.33 -8.89 4.39
N THR A 44 12.35 -9.58 3.87
CA THR A 44 13.75 -9.47 4.34
C THR A 44 14.42 -8.18 3.86
N ARG A 45 13.97 -7.61 2.73
CA ARG A 45 14.67 -6.54 1.98
C ARG A 45 14.92 -5.27 2.82
N CYS A 46 13.90 -4.73 3.49
CA CYS A 46 14.02 -3.45 4.22
C CYS A 46 15.01 -3.49 5.40
N ARG A 47 15.07 -4.60 6.15
CA ARG A 47 15.88 -4.66 7.39
C ARG A 47 17.36 -4.92 7.10
N GLN A 48 17.69 -5.63 6.01
CA GLN A 48 19.06 -5.94 5.63
C GLN A 48 19.70 -4.86 4.73
N ALA A 49 18.92 -4.14 3.91
CA ALA A 49 19.42 -2.95 3.21
C ALA A 49 20.02 -1.91 4.18
N PHE A 50 19.42 -1.76 5.37
CA PHE A 50 19.92 -0.88 6.43
C PHE A 50 21.25 -1.35 7.06
N ILE A 51 21.50 -2.67 7.07
CA ILE A 51 22.75 -3.27 7.55
C ILE A 51 23.86 -3.10 6.50
N ALA A 52 23.55 -3.37 5.22
CA ALA A 52 24.47 -3.11 4.11
C ALA A 52 24.87 -1.63 4.02
N ALA A 53 23.92 -0.71 4.21
CA ALA A 53 24.19 0.73 4.27
C ALA A 53 25.12 1.10 5.43
N ARG A 54 24.96 0.50 6.63
CA ARG A 54 25.87 0.69 7.76
C ARG A 54 27.27 0.14 7.52
N LEU A 55 27.39 -1.05 6.90
CA LEU A 55 28.71 -1.62 6.56
C LEU A 55 29.46 -0.72 5.57
N LEU A 56 28.76 -0.19 4.56
CA LEU A 56 29.27 0.80 3.60
C LEU A 56 29.57 2.19 4.20
N GLN A 57 29.19 2.46 5.45
CA GLN A 57 29.61 3.65 6.21
C GLN A 57 30.88 3.43 7.04
N THR A 58 31.36 2.18 7.20
CA THR A 58 32.63 1.93 7.91
C THR A 58 33.83 2.26 7.00
N ASN A 59 34.76 3.06 7.52
CA ASN A 59 35.69 3.85 6.70
C ASN A 59 36.89 3.07 6.13
N GLN A 60 36.85 1.73 6.12
CA GLN A 60 38.01 0.86 5.85
C GLN A 60 38.19 0.42 4.38
N TYR A 61 37.16 0.49 3.53
CA TYR A 61 37.22 -0.03 2.15
C TYR A 61 37.45 1.04 1.07
N ARG A 62 37.97 2.22 1.44
CA ARG A 62 38.02 3.41 0.56
C ARG A 62 39.09 3.35 -0.56
N ASN A 63 40.03 2.39 -0.50
CA ASN A 63 41.26 2.40 -1.32
C ASN A 63 41.38 1.24 -2.35
N TYR A 64 40.48 0.26 -2.36
CA TYR A 64 40.62 -0.97 -3.17
C TYR A 64 39.64 -1.10 -4.35
N CYS A 65 39.07 0.00 -4.83
CA CYS A 65 38.25 0.01 -6.04
C CYS A 65 38.71 1.11 -7.03
N PRO A 66 39.25 0.76 -8.21
CA PRO A 66 39.58 1.75 -9.24
C PRO A 66 38.32 2.37 -9.88
N ALA A 67 37.18 1.66 -9.83
CA ALA A 67 35.94 2.03 -10.51
C ALA A 67 35.09 3.09 -9.75
N LYS A 68 35.70 4.19 -9.28
CA LYS A 68 35.02 5.28 -8.54
C LYS A 68 33.79 5.87 -9.25
N ARG A 69 33.74 5.83 -10.59
CA ARG A 69 32.57 6.25 -11.39
C ARG A 69 31.42 5.22 -11.38
N PHE A 70 31.73 3.92 -11.27
CA PHE A 70 30.76 2.83 -11.40
C PHE A 70 29.88 2.67 -10.15
N CYS A 71 30.50 2.56 -8.96
CA CYS A 71 29.79 2.49 -7.68
C CYS A 71 28.96 3.74 -7.36
N THR A 72 29.25 4.87 -8.02
CA THR A 72 28.47 6.11 -7.90
C THR A 72 27.25 6.09 -8.82
N ARG A 73 27.39 5.69 -10.09
CA ARG A 73 26.25 5.54 -11.03
C ARG A 73 25.22 4.52 -10.52
N MET A 74 25.65 3.37 -10.02
CA MET A 74 24.74 2.30 -9.55
C MET A 74 23.81 2.74 -8.39
N ARG A 75 24.23 3.72 -7.58
CA ARG A 75 23.40 4.33 -6.51
C ARG A 75 22.33 5.29 -7.04
N VAL A 76 22.47 5.81 -8.26
CA VAL A 76 21.49 6.74 -8.85
C VAL A 76 20.38 5.96 -9.55
N THR A 77 20.72 4.94 -10.35
CA THR A 77 19.73 4.15 -11.10
C THR A 77 18.73 3.43 -10.19
N LEU A 78 19.20 2.84 -9.08
CA LEU A 78 18.35 2.18 -8.08
C LEU A 78 17.45 3.14 -7.30
N VAL A 79 17.79 4.43 -7.23
CA VAL A 79 16.93 5.46 -6.63
C VAL A 79 15.91 5.98 -7.65
N ALA A 80 16.29 6.16 -8.91
CA ALA A 80 15.38 6.59 -9.96
C ALA A 80 14.20 5.62 -10.16
N ALA A 81 14.48 4.31 -10.28
CA ALA A 81 13.44 3.28 -10.41
C ALA A 81 12.50 3.25 -9.19
N ALA A 82 13.04 3.43 -7.98
CA ALA A 82 12.25 3.50 -6.75
C ALA A 82 11.39 4.77 -6.66
N VAL A 83 11.81 5.89 -7.26
CA VAL A 83 11.06 7.17 -7.25
C VAL A 83 9.88 7.13 -8.21
N SER A 84 10.02 6.56 -9.41
CA SER A 84 8.87 6.40 -10.32
C SER A 84 7.83 5.43 -9.76
N ALA A 85 8.25 4.26 -9.25
CA ALA A 85 7.34 3.31 -8.62
C ALA A 85 6.65 3.87 -7.35
N ALA A 86 7.28 4.80 -6.63
CA ALA A 86 6.69 5.47 -5.47
C ALA A 86 5.59 6.49 -5.81
N ALA A 87 5.38 6.83 -7.08
CA ALA A 87 4.23 7.63 -7.51
C ALA A 87 2.94 6.80 -7.58
N ALA A 88 3.03 5.55 -8.05
CA ALA A 88 1.89 4.70 -8.43
C ALA A 88 1.13 4.04 -7.27
N LEU A 89 1.72 4.01 -6.06
CA LEU A 89 1.18 3.24 -4.90
C LEU A 89 0.51 4.13 -3.83
N ARG A 90 -0.16 5.21 -4.24
CA ARG A 90 -0.90 6.10 -3.32
C ARG A 90 -2.29 5.56 -3.05
N ALA A 91 -2.49 4.99 -1.85
CA ALA A 91 -3.82 4.78 -1.30
C ALA A 91 -4.56 6.13 -1.15
N PRO A 92 -5.69 6.37 -1.84
CA PRO A 92 -6.32 7.69 -1.85
C PRO A 92 -6.78 8.14 -0.46
N LEU A 93 -6.44 9.39 -0.14
CA LEU A 93 -6.89 10.18 1.02
C LEU A 93 -6.49 9.76 2.44
N PHE A 94 -5.75 8.67 2.66
CA PHE A 94 -5.51 8.18 4.04
C PHE A 94 -4.06 7.82 4.40
N ASP A 95 -3.09 8.01 3.49
CA ASP A 95 -1.68 7.81 3.82
C ASP A 95 -1.13 8.93 4.71
N THR A 96 -1.24 8.73 6.02
CA THR A 96 -0.63 9.65 7.00
C THR A 96 0.90 9.56 7.05
N GLN A 97 1.57 8.69 6.29
CA GLN A 97 3.04 8.53 6.26
C GLN A 97 3.67 8.34 7.66
N GLY A 98 2.93 7.72 8.58
CA GLY A 98 3.33 7.55 9.99
C GLY A 98 3.25 8.83 10.85
N ARG A 99 2.77 9.97 10.32
CA ARG A 99 2.57 11.23 11.04
C ARG A 99 1.55 11.08 12.19
N LEU A 100 0.50 10.28 11.99
CA LEU A 100 -0.55 10.01 12.99
C LEU A 100 -0.21 8.79 13.88
N GLN A 101 0.25 9.06 15.10
CA GLN A 101 0.69 8.05 16.06
C GLN A 101 -0.47 7.53 16.93
N ARG A 102 -1.07 6.41 16.51
CA ARG A 102 -2.33 5.86 17.06
C ARG A 102 -2.19 5.02 18.35
N THR A 103 -0.99 4.59 18.70
CA THR A 103 -0.73 3.51 19.68
C THR A 103 -0.09 3.93 20.99
N ALA A 104 0.27 5.21 21.15
CA ALA A 104 0.71 5.74 22.43
C ALA A 104 -0.37 5.52 23.51
N ASN A 105 0.05 5.14 24.73
CA ASN A 105 -0.77 5.40 25.91
C ASN A 105 -0.98 6.92 25.95
N PRO A 106 -2.21 7.43 25.86
CA PRO A 106 -2.42 8.86 25.90
C PRO A 106 -1.99 9.44 27.26
N PRO A 107 -1.63 10.73 27.32
CA PRO A 107 -1.64 11.46 28.58
C PRO A 107 -3.05 11.42 29.20
N ALA A 108 -3.17 11.84 30.46
CA ALA A 108 -4.43 11.77 31.20
C ALA A 108 -5.60 12.38 30.38
N PRO A 109 -6.77 11.71 30.33
CA PRO A 109 -7.92 12.23 29.60
C PRO A 109 -8.48 13.46 30.30
N LEU A 110 -8.05 14.64 29.82
CA LEU A 110 -8.33 16.00 30.35
C LEU A 110 -7.54 16.33 31.64
N PRO A 111 -7.15 17.61 31.87
CA PRO A 111 -7.04 18.74 30.93
C PRO A 111 -5.67 18.80 30.21
N ASP A 112 -5.64 19.24 28.95
CA ASP A 112 -4.44 19.74 28.26
C ASP A 112 -4.85 20.68 27.11
N ALA A 113 -4.22 21.84 27.00
CA ALA A 113 -4.44 22.82 25.93
C ALA A 113 -3.93 22.35 24.55
N ASN A 114 -3.02 21.37 24.53
CA ASN A 114 -2.50 20.71 23.32
C ASN A 114 -3.47 19.65 22.75
N HIS A 115 -4.61 19.40 23.41
CA HIS A 115 -5.62 18.50 22.90
C HIS A 115 -6.54 19.15 21.85
N ARG A 116 -7.07 18.31 20.95
CA ARG A 116 -8.05 18.67 19.93
C ARG A 116 -9.17 17.63 19.89
N TYR A 117 -10.41 18.09 19.72
CA TYR A 117 -11.60 17.25 19.76
C TYR A 117 -12.27 17.21 18.40
N VAL A 118 -12.33 16.00 17.83
CA VAL A 118 -13.08 15.67 16.62
C VAL A 118 -14.50 15.32 17.04
N VAL A 119 -15.42 16.27 16.86
CA VAL A 119 -16.81 16.13 17.34
C VAL A 119 -17.67 15.39 16.32
N VAL A 120 -18.45 14.41 16.78
CA VAL A 120 -19.30 13.55 15.94
C VAL A 120 -20.74 13.61 16.44
N HIS A 121 -21.70 13.83 15.52
CA HIS A 121 -23.13 13.72 15.80
C HIS A 121 -23.80 12.77 14.81
N LYS A 122 -24.26 11.62 15.30
CA LYS A 122 -24.96 10.53 14.58
C LYS A 122 -24.20 9.88 13.42
N GLY A 123 -23.01 10.37 13.09
CA GLY A 123 -22.14 9.92 11.99
C GLY A 123 -21.58 11.09 11.19
N ASP A 124 -22.27 12.22 11.22
CA ASP A 124 -21.79 13.50 10.70
C ASP A 124 -20.69 14.06 11.61
N VAL A 125 -19.75 14.78 11.03
CA VAL A 125 -18.60 15.39 11.71
C VAL A 125 -18.73 16.91 11.69
N LEU A 126 -18.08 17.58 12.65
CA LEU A 126 -18.08 19.04 12.71
C LEU A 126 -17.20 19.65 11.60
N VAL A 127 -17.74 20.62 10.88
CA VAL A 127 -17.07 21.36 9.81
C VAL A 127 -17.24 22.87 9.96
N GLU A 128 -16.32 23.62 9.39
CA GLU A 128 -16.48 25.06 9.12
C GLU A 128 -16.51 25.31 7.60
N SER A 129 -16.87 26.52 7.17
CA SER A 129 -16.99 26.84 5.74
C SER A 129 -16.51 28.25 5.46
N THR A 130 -15.56 28.38 4.55
CA THR A 130 -14.88 29.64 4.20
C THR A 130 -14.74 29.73 2.69
N ASN A 131 -15.31 30.76 2.07
CA ASN A 131 -15.27 30.97 0.61
C ASN A 131 -15.68 29.71 -0.18
N ASP A 132 -16.81 29.11 0.21
CA ASP A 132 -17.39 27.86 -0.32
C ASP A 132 -16.51 26.58 -0.20
N VAL A 133 -15.36 26.65 0.45
CA VAL A 133 -14.56 25.47 0.88
C VAL A 133 -15.10 24.92 2.20
N VAL A 134 -15.22 23.59 2.30
CA VAL A 134 -15.81 22.86 3.44
C VAL A 134 -14.74 22.09 4.22
N ASP A 135 -14.58 22.44 5.49
CA ASP A 135 -13.32 22.31 6.21
C ASP A 135 -13.45 21.60 7.56
N ALA A 136 -12.38 20.95 8.03
CA ALA A 136 -12.40 20.05 9.18
C ALA A 136 -12.26 20.82 10.52
N ARG A 137 -13.38 21.14 11.18
CA ARG A 137 -13.38 21.88 12.46
C ARG A 137 -12.98 20.97 13.64
N PHE A 138 -11.79 21.18 14.18
CA PHE A 138 -11.34 20.57 15.44
C PHE A 138 -11.42 21.57 16.60
N LEU A 139 -12.09 21.19 17.68
CA LEU A 139 -12.27 22.07 18.84
C LEU A 139 -11.09 22.02 19.80
N ASP A 140 -10.80 23.13 20.47
CA ASP A 140 -9.92 23.17 21.65
C ASP A 140 -10.65 22.66 22.92
N GLN A 141 -9.95 22.62 24.06
CA GLN A 141 -10.54 22.12 25.31
C GLN A 141 -11.65 23.04 25.89
N LYS A 142 -11.60 24.36 25.63
CA LYS A 142 -12.59 25.33 26.11
C LYS A 142 -13.85 25.27 25.26
N GLU A 143 -13.71 25.10 23.95
CA GLU A 143 -14.81 24.87 23.01
C GLU A 143 -15.49 23.52 23.23
N ALA A 144 -14.72 22.46 23.53
CA ALA A 144 -15.24 21.11 23.73
C ALA A 144 -15.87 20.88 25.10
N ALA A 145 -15.38 21.51 26.18
CA ALA A 145 -15.85 21.24 27.54
C ALA A 145 -17.37 21.39 27.75
N PRO A 146 -18.07 22.41 27.21
CA PRO A 146 -19.55 22.52 27.30
C PRO A 146 -20.32 21.42 26.55
N LEU A 147 -19.65 20.65 25.67
CA LEU A 147 -20.27 19.57 24.91
C LEU A 147 -20.16 18.21 25.61
N VAL A 148 -19.25 18.06 26.58
CA VAL A 148 -19.02 16.83 27.35
C VAL A 148 -20.06 16.71 28.47
N ASP A 149 -20.65 15.52 28.59
CA ASP A 149 -21.53 15.12 29.69
C ASP A 149 -21.38 13.60 29.93
N GLU A 150 -22.09 13.05 30.91
CA GLU A 150 -22.02 11.64 31.31
C GLU A 150 -22.48 10.62 30.25
N HIS A 151 -23.03 11.07 29.12
CA HIS A 151 -23.47 10.21 28.02
C HIS A 151 -22.64 10.40 26.73
N ALA A 152 -21.80 11.44 26.68
CA ALA A 152 -20.85 11.65 25.59
C ALA A 152 -19.76 10.56 25.59
N ILE A 153 -19.39 10.08 24.39
CA ILE A 153 -18.40 9.00 24.25
C ILE A 153 -17.07 9.62 23.80
N VAL A 154 -16.04 9.47 24.64
CA VAL A 154 -14.68 10.00 24.39
C VAL A 154 -13.70 8.86 24.09
N ALA A 155 -12.89 9.01 23.04
CA ALA A 155 -11.91 8.01 22.61
C ALA A 155 -10.63 8.64 22.03
N TRP A 156 -9.49 7.95 22.13
CA TRP A 156 -8.18 8.43 21.67
C TRP A 156 -7.91 8.08 20.20
N LEU A 157 -7.73 9.09 19.36
CA LEU A 157 -7.46 8.94 17.92
C LEU A 157 -5.96 8.81 17.63
N GLY A 158 -5.12 9.56 18.34
CA GLY A 158 -3.65 9.51 18.26
C GLY A 158 -2.98 10.86 18.50
N THR A 159 -1.65 10.88 18.51
CA THR A 159 -0.85 12.12 18.49
C THR A 159 -0.49 12.47 17.04
N LEU A 160 -0.53 13.76 16.70
CA LEU A 160 -0.11 14.29 15.41
C LEU A 160 0.44 15.72 15.61
N GLN A 161 1.62 16.02 15.04
CA GLN A 161 2.31 17.31 15.25
C GLN A 161 2.39 17.74 16.73
N SER A 162 2.70 16.79 17.62
CA SER A 162 2.72 16.94 19.08
C SER A 162 1.37 17.29 19.77
N LYS A 163 0.28 17.49 19.02
CA LYS A 163 -1.08 17.64 19.55
C LYS A 163 -1.75 16.28 19.73
N GLY A 164 -2.58 16.14 20.76
CA GLY A 164 -3.32 14.91 21.04
C GLY A 164 -4.76 14.98 20.57
N TYR A 165 -5.18 14.04 19.71
CA TYR A 165 -6.51 14.05 19.10
C TYR A 165 -7.46 13.06 19.78
N TRP A 166 -8.61 13.57 20.21
CA TRP A 166 -9.70 12.83 20.83
C TRP A 166 -10.94 12.89 19.95
N MET A 167 -11.69 11.79 19.90
CA MET A 167 -13.07 11.76 19.44
C MET A 167 -13.98 12.25 20.57
N LEU A 168 -14.96 13.09 20.25
CA LEU A 168 -16.06 13.46 21.13
C LEU A 168 -17.39 13.19 20.43
N ASP A 169 -17.96 12.01 20.67
CA ASP A 169 -19.26 11.62 20.10
C ASP A 169 -20.40 12.08 21.03
N VAL A 170 -21.26 12.93 20.50
CA VAL A 170 -22.40 13.57 21.18
C VAL A 170 -23.75 13.13 20.59
N SER A 171 -23.78 11.97 19.90
CA SER A 171 -24.97 11.47 19.18
C SER A 171 -26.20 11.17 20.04
N HIS A 172 -26.05 11.11 21.37
CA HIS A 172 -27.16 11.00 22.32
C HIS A 172 -28.04 12.26 22.33
N LYS A 173 -27.48 13.42 21.96
CA LYS A 173 -28.23 14.69 21.89
C LYS A 173 -29.21 14.62 20.72
N LYS A 174 -30.49 14.91 20.97
CA LYS A 174 -31.57 14.78 19.96
C LYS A 174 -31.28 15.60 18.70
N GLN A 175 -30.83 16.84 18.89
CA GLN A 175 -30.33 17.77 17.87
C GLN A 175 -28.79 17.87 17.98
N PRO A 176 -28.08 18.26 16.90
CA PRO A 176 -26.66 18.59 16.99
C PRO A 176 -26.45 19.83 17.89
N PRO A 177 -25.35 19.91 18.65
CA PRO A 177 -25.03 21.11 19.42
C PRO A 177 -24.64 22.26 18.48
N ILE A 178 -25.01 23.49 18.85
CA ILE A 178 -24.61 24.70 18.13
C ILE A 178 -23.17 25.04 18.48
N VAL A 179 -22.30 25.17 17.47
CA VAL A 179 -20.92 25.63 17.61
C VAL A 179 -20.74 26.88 16.75
N LYS A 180 -20.07 27.91 17.28
CA LYS A 180 -19.92 29.19 16.56
C LYS A 180 -19.03 29.01 15.33
N GLY A 181 -19.56 29.34 14.16
CA GLY A 181 -18.85 29.25 12.88
C GLY A 181 -18.76 27.84 12.27
N ALA A 182 -19.44 26.85 12.87
CA ALA A 182 -19.35 25.47 12.46
C ALA A 182 -20.72 24.76 12.41
N ALA A 183 -20.83 23.75 11.56
CA ALA A 183 -22.02 22.92 11.34
C ALA A 183 -21.65 21.43 11.34
N PHE A 184 -22.62 20.53 11.40
CA PHE A 184 -22.38 19.09 11.21
C PHE A 184 -22.67 18.70 9.76
N ALA A 185 -21.74 17.97 9.14
CA ALA A 185 -21.82 17.52 7.76
C ALA A 185 -21.39 16.04 7.61
N PRO A 186 -21.96 15.30 6.65
CA PRO A 186 -21.58 13.91 6.39
C PRO A 186 -20.21 13.82 5.72
N LEU A 187 -19.45 12.77 6.05
CA LEU A 187 -18.15 12.46 5.41
C LEU A 187 -18.24 12.19 3.89
N ARG A 188 -19.44 11.96 3.37
CA ARG A 188 -19.75 11.77 1.94
C ARG A 188 -21.20 12.19 1.70
N SER A 189 -21.45 12.96 0.64
CA SER A 189 -22.81 13.24 0.14
C SER A 189 -23.03 12.42 -1.14
N PRO A 190 -23.82 11.32 -1.10
CA PRO A 190 -24.02 10.46 -2.27
C PRO A 190 -24.81 11.10 -3.42
N LYS A 191 -25.43 12.27 -3.19
CA LYS A 191 -26.24 13.01 -4.17
C LYS A 191 -25.71 14.42 -4.47
N GLY A 192 -24.59 14.83 -3.86
CA GLY A 192 -24.09 16.21 -3.91
C GLY A 192 -25.00 17.24 -3.23
N ASP A 193 -26.07 16.80 -2.56
CA ASP A 193 -27.13 17.62 -1.97
C ASP A 193 -26.74 18.26 -0.63
N LYS A 194 -25.68 17.77 -0.01
CA LYS A 194 -25.12 18.24 1.25
C LYS A 194 -23.63 18.52 1.07
N PRO A 195 -23.05 19.43 1.87
CA PRO A 195 -21.60 19.52 2.02
C PRO A 195 -21.02 18.14 2.34
N ALA A 196 -20.19 17.60 1.45
CA ALA A 196 -19.30 16.50 1.77
C ALA A 196 -18.01 17.11 2.31
N VAL A 197 -17.57 16.67 3.48
CA VAL A 197 -16.33 17.20 4.06
C VAL A 197 -15.15 16.72 3.22
N LEU A 198 -14.23 17.64 2.87
CA LEU A 198 -12.77 17.51 3.06
C LEU A 198 -11.99 18.49 2.15
N ASN A 199 -11.64 19.67 2.67
CA ASN A 199 -10.38 20.38 2.33
C ASN A 199 -10.03 21.45 3.40
N ARG A 200 -8.73 21.70 3.59
CA ARG A 200 -8.07 22.42 4.74
C ARG A 200 -8.41 23.92 4.95
N PRO A 201 -8.06 24.52 6.13
CA PRO A 201 -7.71 23.94 7.45
C PRO A 201 -8.23 24.66 8.75
N ALA A 202 -8.62 23.91 9.78
CA ALA A 202 -8.70 24.44 11.16
C ALA A 202 -7.34 24.61 11.90
N ASP A 203 -6.33 23.78 11.59
CA ASP A 203 -5.09 23.67 12.38
C ASP A 203 -3.84 23.33 11.52
N GLN A 204 -3.90 23.67 10.22
CA GLN A 204 -2.90 23.49 9.15
C GLN A 204 -2.41 22.06 8.81
N LEU A 205 -2.97 21.01 9.43
CA LEU A 205 -2.60 19.59 9.20
C LEU A 205 -2.60 19.16 7.71
N PRO A 206 -1.73 18.23 7.26
CA PRO A 206 -1.84 17.57 5.96
C PRO A 206 -3.23 17.02 5.67
N TYR A 207 -3.61 17.02 4.40
CA TYR A 207 -4.96 16.70 3.95
C TYR A 207 -5.38 15.28 4.39
N GLU A 208 -4.56 14.29 4.06
CA GLU A 208 -4.75 12.88 4.43
C GLU A 208 -4.84 12.67 5.96
N ASP A 209 -4.19 13.52 6.75
CA ASP A 209 -4.21 13.42 8.21
C ASP A 209 -5.57 13.88 8.77
N ALA A 210 -6.14 14.95 8.21
CA ALA A 210 -7.49 15.39 8.54
C ALA A 210 -8.55 14.37 8.11
N CYS A 211 -8.42 13.83 6.88
CA CYS A 211 -9.21 12.68 6.40
C CYS A 211 -9.16 11.50 7.39
N ALA A 212 -7.95 11.06 7.75
CA ALA A 212 -7.74 9.93 8.64
C ALA A 212 -8.31 10.16 10.04
N LEU A 213 -8.22 11.38 10.59
CA LEU A 213 -8.82 11.73 11.89
C LEU A 213 -10.34 11.68 11.84
N LEU A 214 -10.97 12.35 10.86
CA LEU A 214 -12.43 12.43 10.71
C LEU A 214 -13.06 11.05 10.45
N VAL A 215 -12.46 10.25 9.57
CA VAL A 215 -12.90 8.87 9.28
C VAL A 215 -12.74 7.96 10.50
N THR A 216 -11.63 8.07 11.25
CA THR A 216 -11.46 7.29 12.49
C THR A 216 -12.54 7.67 13.52
N ALA A 217 -12.83 8.97 13.68
CA ALA A 217 -13.79 9.46 14.66
C ALA A 217 -15.23 8.98 14.36
N SER A 218 -15.72 9.16 13.13
CA SER A 218 -17.09 8.75 12.77
C SER A 218 -17.28 7.23 12.88
N GLY A 219 -16.33 6.43 12.39
CA GLY A 219 -16.37 4.97 12.48
C GLY A 219 -16.30 4.46 13.92
N LEU A 220 -15.39 5.02 14.74
CA LEU A 220 -15.23 4.61 16.14
C LEU A 220 -16.45 5.01 16.99
N GLY A 221 -17.05 6.17 16.75
CA GLY A 221 -18.31 6.58 17.35
C GLY A 221 -19.46 5.64 16.98
N ARG A 222 -19.66 5.38 15.67
CA ARG A 222 -20.66 4.41 15.19
C ARG A 222 -20.53 3.05 15.88
N TRP A 223 -19.29 2.53 15.96
CA TRP A 223 -19.01 1.26 16.62
C TRP A 223 -19.29 1.29 18.13
N HIS A 224 -18.88 2.34 18.84
CA HIS A 224 -19.16 2.47 20.27
C HIS A 224 -20.66 2.45 20.57
N ARG A 225 -21.47 3.12 19.74
CA ARG A 225 -22.94 3.20 19.88
C ARG A 225 -23.61 1.85 19.62
N SER A 226 -23.14 1.08 18.62
CA SER A 226 -23.70 -0.27 18.35
C SER A 226 -23.25 -1.35 19.34
N HIS A 227 -22.15 -1.14 20.07
CA HIS A 227 -21.57 -2.15 20.99
C HIS A 227 -21.78 -1.83 22.49
N MET A 228 -22.81 -1.05 22.85
CA MET A 228 -23.13 -0.68 24.24
C MET A 228 -23.46 -1.88 25.15
N PHE A 229 -23.90 -3.00 24.57
CA PHE A 229 -24.22 -4.25 25.26
C PHE A 229 -23.37 -5.41 24.71
N CYS A 230 -23.23 -6.49 25.48
CA CYS A 230 -22.39 -7.62 25.13
C CYS A 230 -23.15 -8.67 24.31
N ALA A 231 -22.72 -8.92 23.08
CA ALA A 231 -23.30 -9.93 22.21
C ALA A 231 -23.29 -11.37 22.79
N ALA A 232 -22.44 -11.65 23.79
CA ALA A 232 -22.34 -12.97 24.42
C ALA A 232 -23.26 -13.17 25.65
N CYS A 233 -23.83 -12.11 26.24
CA CYS A 233 -24.62 -12.24 27.49
C CYS A 233 -25.62 -11.09 27.77
N GLY A 234 -25.85 -10.17 26.84
CA GLY A 234 -26.77 -9.04 26.98
C GLY A 234 -26.34 -7.92 27.96
N SER A 235 -25.38 -8.17 28.86
CA SER A 235 -24.93 -7.18 29.86
C SER A 235 -24.30 -5.93 29.23
N LYS A 236 -24.43 -4.76 29.89
CA LYS A 236 -23.76 -3.52 29.48
C LYS A 236 -22.24 -3.70 29.39
N THR A 237 -21.59 -3.01 28.45
CA THR A 237 -20.13 -2.98 28.31
C THR A 237 -19.56 -1.60 28.62
N VAL A 238 -18.38 -1.55 29.22
CA VAL A 238 -17.63 -0.30 29.49
C VAL A 238 -16.58 -0.05 28.41
N SER A 239 -16.24 1.23 28.20
CA SER A 239 -15.12 1.61 27.33
C SER A 239 -13.79 1.20 27.96
N ALA A 240 -12.84 0.74 27.16
CA ALA A 240 -11.53 0.28 27.59
C ALA A 240 -10.44 0.64 26.55
N ARG A 241 -9.17 0.65 26.97
CA ARG A 241 -8.02 1.04 26.12
C ARG A 241 -8.28 2.39 25.40
N HIS A 242 -8.76 3.38 26.14
CA HIS A 242 -9.04 4.73 25.64
C HIS A 242 -9.97 4.75 24.41
N GLY A 243 -11.03 3.92 24.45
CA GLY A 243 -12.00 3.76 23.37
C GLY A 243 -11.64 2.71 22.31
N ARG A 244 -10.41 2.22 22.24
CA ARG A 244 -10.02 1.18 21.25
C ARG A 244 -10.53 -0.23 21.58
N GLN A 245 -11.32 -0.39 22.64
CA GLN A 245 -11.91 -1.65 23.08
C GLN A 245 -13.17 -1.38 23.91
N ARG A 246 -14.12 -2.33 23.95
CA ARG A 246 -15.15 -2.39 24.99
C ARG A 246 -15.02 -3.71 25.75
N LYS A 247 -15.34 -3.69 27.04
CA LYS A 247 -15.25 -4.84 27.96
C LYS A 247 -16.62 -5.07 28.58
N CYS A 248 -17.15 -6.29 28.51
CA CYS A 248 -18.25 -6.68 29.38
C CYS A 248 -17.71 -6.95 30.78
N GLU A 249 -18.32 -6.38 31.82
CA GLU A 249 -17.82 -6.59 33.18
C GLU A 249 -18.31 -7.92 33.75
N ALA A 250 -19.54 -8.34 33.42
CA ALA A 250 -20.13 -9.60 33.87
C ALA A 250 -19.42 -10.87 33.34
N CYS A 251 -19.20 -11.00 32.03
CA CYS A 251 -18.56 -12.20 31.42
C CYS A 251 -17.11 -11.97 30.93
N HIS A 252 -16.55 -10.78 31.14
CA HIS A 252 -15.18 -10.40 30.75
C HIS A 252 -14.86 -10.42 29.24
N THR A 253 -15.82 -10.76 28.37
CA THR A 253 -15.70 -10.66 26.90
C THR A 253 -15.25 -9.26 26.46
N LYS A 254 -14.34 -9.20 25.49
CA LYS A 254 -13.74 -7.97 24.96
C LYS A 254 -14.08 -7.85 23.48
N SER A 255 -14.67 -6.73 23.08
CA SER A 255 -14.86 -6.37 21.66
C SER A 255 -13.91 -5.26 21.24
N ARG A 256 -13.58 -5.23 19.95
CA ARG A 256 -12.78 -4.21 19.27
C ARG A 256 -13.59 -3.65 18.10
N PRO A 257 -13.24 -2.48 17.53
CA PRO A 257 -13.84 -2.02 16.29
C PRO A 257 -13.84 -3.10 15.22
N ARG A 258 -15.02 -3.41 14.66
CA ARG A 258 -15.14 -4.26 13.49
C ARG A 258 -14.68 -3.46 12.27
N VAL A 259 -13.97 -4.13 11.38
CA VAL A 259 -13.65 -3.63 10.04
C VAL A 259 -14.02 -4.76 9.10
N ASP A 260 -14.87 -4.46 8.12
CA ASP A 260 -15.45 -5.45 7.23
C ASP A 260 -14.65 -5.46 5.91
N PRO A 261 -13.85 -6.50 5.60
CA PRO A 261 -13.01 -6.52 4.40
C PRO A 261 -13.87 -6.64 3.13
N SER A 262 -13.48 -5.89 2.11
CA SER A 262 -14.14 -5.84 0.81
C SER A 262 -13.08 -5.74 -0.29
N SER A 263 -13.25 -6.49 -1.37
CA SER A 263 -12.40 -6.36 -2.55
C SER A 263 -12.96 -5.28 -3.48
N ILE A 264 -12.08 -4.63 -4.25
CA ILE A 264 -12.46 -3.77 -5.37
C ILE A 264 -11.43 -3.95 -6.48
N VAL A 265 -11.88 -4.27 -7.69
CA VAL A 265 -10.98 -4.79 -8.73
C VAL A 265 -11.15 -4.09 -10.07
N LEU A 266 -10.02 -3.69 -10.65
CA LEU A 266 -9.94 -3.37 -12.07
C LEU A 266 -9.66 -4.65 -12.86
N VAL A 267 -10.57 -5.00 -13.76
CA VAL A 267 -10.43 -6.12 -14.69
C VAL A 267 -10.19 -5.52 -16.08
N ALA A 268 -8.99 -5.72 -16.62
CA ALA A 268 -8.67 -5.40 -18.00
C ALA A 268 -9.06 -6.55 -18.94
N SER A 269 -9.28 -6.27 -20.22
CA SER A 269 -9.42 -7.31 -21.24
C SER A 269 -8.11 -8.13 -21.39
N PRO A 270 -8.13 -9.33 -22.02
CA PRO A 270 -6.93 -10.16 -22.17
C PRO A 270 -5.77 -9.42 -22.87
N ASP A 271 -6.10 -8.61 -23.87
CA ASP A 271 -5.21 -7.74 -24.64
C ASP A 271 -4.89 -6.39 -23.96
N ASN A 272 -5.43 -6.14 -22.76
CA ASN A 272 -5.28 -4.92 -21.98
C ASN A 272 -5.79 -3.63 -22.68
N SER A 273 -6.64 -3.73 -23.72
CA SER A 273 -7.18 -2.58 -24.48
C SER A 273 -8.45 -1.96 -23.90
N LYS A 274 -9.19 -2.70 -23.07
CA LYS A 274 -10.47 -2.30 -22.43
C LYS A 274 -10.43 -2.55 -20.93
N VAL A 275 -11.35 -1.91 -20.21
CA VAL A 275 -11.64 -2.16 -18.79
C VAL A 275 -13.11 -2.52 -18.60
N LEU A 276 -13.38 -3.51 -17.76
CA LEU A 276 -14.72 -3.90 -17.33
C LEU A 276 -15.21 -2.93 -16.25
N LEU A 277 -16.37 -2.30 -16.44
CA LEU A 277 -17.01 -1.45 -15.44
C LEU A 277 -18.49 -1.81 -15.31
N GLY A 278 -18.99 -1.77 -14.07
CA GLY A 278 -20.40 -1.99 -13.74
C GLY A 278 -21.08 -0.74 -13.17
N ARG A 279 -22.42 -0.75 -13.12
CA ARG A 279 -23.22 0.26 -12.44
C ARG A 279 -24.45 -0.33 -11.75
N LYS A 280 -24.88 0.30 -10.65
CA LYS A 280 -26.07 -0.08 -9.86
C LYS A 280 -27.19 0.95 -10.09
N ALA A 281 -28.44 0.51 -10.25
CA ALA A 281 -29.59 1.36 -10.62
C ALA A 281 -29.87 2.53 -9.64
N ALA A 282 -29.37 2.44 -8.41
CA ALA A 282 -29.46 3.52 -7.42
C ALA A 282 -28.43 4.66 -7.60
N TRP A 283 -27.52 4.56 -8.58
CA TRP A 283 -26.48 5.56 -8.88
C TRP A 283 -26.93 6.55 -9.96
N PRO A 284 -26.37 7.78 -9.98
CA PRO A 284 -26.59 8.73 -11.08
C PRO A 284 -26.42 8.10 -12.47
N GLU A 285 -27.25 8.52 -13.41
CA GLU A 285 -27.18 8.12 -14.82
C GLU A 285 -25.79 8.39 -15.40
N GLY A 286 -25.27 7.45 -16.19
CA GLY A 286 -23.92 7.54 -16.76
C GLY A 286 -22.77 7.32 -15.78
N LYS A 287 -23.04 7.02 -14.49
CA LYS A 287 -21.98 6.66 -13.54
C LYS A 287 -21.56 5.19 -13.68
N TRP A 288 -20.26 4.92 -13.71
CA TRP A 288 -19.66 3.58 -13.81
C TRP A 288 -18.53 3.39 -12.80
N SER A 289 -18.26 2.15 -12.38
CA SER A 289 -17.21 1.81 -11.40
C SER A 289 -16.56 0.46 -11.70
N THR A 290 -15.34 0.25 -11.17
CA THR A 290 -14.80 -1.08 -10.91
C THR A 290 -15.73 -1.90 -10.02
N LEU A 291 -15.79 -3.21 -10.25
CA LEU A 291 -16.57 -4.20 -9.48
C LEU A 291 -16.04 -4.34 -8.04
N ALA A 292 -16.93 -4.61 -7.08
CA ALA A 292 -16.57 -4.62 -5.65
C ALA A 292 -17.65 -5.23 -4.73
N GLY A 293 -17.26 -6.22 -3.92
CA GLY A 293 -18.09 -6.80 -2.86
C GLY A 293 -17.31 -7.20 -1.61
N PHE A 294 -17.84 -8.14 -0.82
CA PHE A 294 -17.38 -8.45 0.54
C PHE A 294 -16.71 -9.82 0.62
N VAL A 295 -15.66 -9.95 1.44
CA VAL A 295 -14.98 -11.24 1.65
C VAL A 295 -15.82 -12.15 2.56
N GLU A 296 -16.12 -13.35 2.09
CA GLU A 296 -16.93 -14.36 2.77
C GLU A 296 -16.17 -15.09 3.91
N PHE A 297 -16.90 -15.84 4.74
CA PHE A 297 -16.31 -16.59 5.85
C PHE A 297 -15.56 -17.83 5.36
N GLY A 298 -14.22 -17.73 5.33
CA GLY A 298 -13.32 -18.80 4.89
C GLY A 298 -12.65 -18.51 3.55
N GLU A 299 -12.98 -17.39 2.93
CA GLU A 299 -12.48 -16.93 1.64
C GLU A 299 -11.18 -16.09 1.79
N SER A 300 -10.27 -16.18 0.82
CA SER A 300 -9.17 -15.21 0.67
C SER A 300 -9.62 -13.94 -0.07
N LEU A 301 -8.83 -12.86 -0.01
CA LEU A 301 -9.13 -11.65 -0.78
C LEU A 301 -9.05 -11.92 -2.29
N GLU A 302 -8.14 -12.80 -2.69
CA GLU A 302 -7.91 -13.23 -4.05
C GLU A 302 -9.06 -14.08 -4.60
N GLU A 303 -9.63 -14.98 -3.78
CA GLU A 303 -10.84 -15.73 -4.13
C GLU A 303 -12.08 -14.82 -4.19
N CYS A 304 -12.22 -13.89 -3.24
CA CYS A 304 -13.26 -12.85 -3.27
C CYS A 304 -13.22 -12.06 -4.59
N VAL A 305 -12.05 -11.61 -5.05
CA VAL A 305 -11.92 -10.97 -6.38
C VAL A 305 -12.42 -11.88 -7.51
N CYS A 306 -12.06 -13.17 -7.49
CA CYS A 306 -12.47 -14.10 -8.55
C CYS A 306 -13.98 -14.39 -8.52
N ARG A 307 -14.57 -14.47 -7.32
CA ARG A 307 -16.00 -14.74 -7.13
C ARG A 307 -16.83 -13.51 -7.53
N GLU A 308 -16.56 -12.34 -6.95
CA GLU A 308 -17.34 -11.12 -7.16
C GLU A 308 -17.39 -10.71 -8.65
N VAL A 309 -16.29 -10.87 -9.39
CA VAL A 309 -16.29 -10.59 -10.86
C VAL A 309 -17.14 -11.61 -11.62
N LEU A 310 -17.06 -12.90 -11.26
CA LEU A 310 -17.84 -13.95 -11.91
C LEU A 310 -19.34 -13.84 -11.59
N GLU A 311 -19.69 -13.42 -10.37
CA GLU A 311 -21.06 -13.19 -9.91
C GLU A 311 -21.65 -11.91 -10.52
N GLU A 312 -21.04 -10.73 -10.33
CA GLU A 312 -21.57 -9.45 -10.85
C GLU A 312 -21.56 -9.36 -12.40
N SER A 313 -20.76 -10.18 -13.11
CA SER A 313 -20.56 -9.99 -14.57
C SER A 313 -20.36 -11.22 -15.45
N GLY A 314 -20.27 -12.43 -14.90
CA GLY A 314 -20.01 -13.65 -15.67
C GLY A 314 -18.60 -13.79 -16.25
N VAL A 315 -17.70 -12.82 -15.99
CA VAL A 315 -16.33 -12.80 -16.52
C VAL A 315 -15.38 -13.63 -15.63
N GLU A 316 -14.66 -14.55 -16.24
CA GLU A 316 -13.55 -15.25 -15.57
C GLU A 316 -12.27 -14.38 -15.51
N VAL A 317 -11.60 -14.37 -14.35
CA VAL A 317 -10.34 -13.65 -14.10
C VAL A 317 -9.13 -14.56 -14.28
N ASP A 318 -8.09 -14.07 -14.96
CA ASP A 318 -6.78 -14.74 -14.98
C ASP A 318 -6.06 -14.52 -13.64
N ARG A 319 -6.13 -15.54 -12.79
CA ARG A 319 -5.51 -15.57 -11.46
C ARG A 319 -3.98 -15.34 -11.47
N SER A 320 -3.29 -15.60 -12.58
CA SER A 320 -1.84 -15.34 -12.68
C SER A 320 -1.51 -13.84 -12.71
N THR A 321 -2.42 -13.03 -13.25
CA THR A 321 -2.26 -11.58 -13.41
C THR A 321 -2.74 -10.76 -12.20
N LEU A 322 -3.31 -11.43 -11.18
CA LEU A 322 -3.98 -10.80 -10.06
C LEU A 322 -2.98 -10.16 -9.07
N ARG A 323 -2.92 -8.82 -9.08
CA ARG A 323 -2.02 -8.03 -8.21
C ARG A 323 -2.79 -7.12 -7.26
N HIS A 324 -2.41 -7.11 -5.97
CA HIS A 324 -2.84 -6.07 -5.03
C HIS A 324 -2.17 -4.74 -5.39
N VAL A 325 -2.97 -3.66 -5.44
CA VAL A 325 -2.51 -2.30 -5.74
C VAL A 325 -2.41 -1.46 -4.46
N ALA A 326 -3.53 -1.25 -3.75
CA ALA A 326 -3.62 -0.39 -2.56
C ALA A 326 -4.83 -0.76 -1.69
N SER A 327 -4.98 -0.19 -0.50
CA SER A 327 -6.19 -0.35 0.32
C SER A 327 -6.68 0.97 0.91
N GLN A 328 -8.00 1.11 1.09
CA GLN A 328 -8.65 2.35 1.52
C GLN A 328 -9.67 2.10 2.64
N PRO A 329 -9.55 2.79 3.80
CA PRO A 329 -10.61 2.81 4.82
C PRO A 329 -11.90 3.42 4.27
N TRP A 330 -13.02 2.70 4.36
CA TRP A 330 -14.30 3.09 3.77
C TRP A 330 -15.43 3.05 4.81
N PRO A 331 -15.65 4.14 5.56
CA PRO A 331 -16.49 4.17 6.77
C PRO A 331 -18.01 4.20 6.47
N PHE A 332 -18.45 3.46 5.47
CA PHE A 332 -19.80 3.46 4.93
C PHE A 332 -20.32 2.01 4.77
N PRO A 333 -20.50 1.25 5.87
CA PRO A 333 -20.53 1.70 7.28
C PRO A 333 -19.22 1.48 8.06
N SER A 334 -18.38 0.51 7.70
CA SER A 334 -17.21 0.09 8.48
C SER A 334 -16.18 -0.71 7.67
N SER A 335 -16.17 -0.56 6.35
CA SER A 335 -15.39 -1.42 5.46
C SER A 335 -13.92 -1.02 5.34
N LEU A 336 -13.08 -1.98 4.95
CA LEU A 336 -11.76 -1.74 4.36
C LEU A 336 -11.80 -2.26 2.93
N MET A 337 -11.77 -1.35 1.95
CA MET A 337 -11.65 -1.75 0.55
C MET A 337 -10.18 -2.10 0.26
N VAL A 338 -9.97 -3.23 -0.41
CA VAL A 338 -8.66 -3.71 -0.85
C VAL A 338 -8.67 -3.78 -2.38
N GLY A 339 -7.84 -2.94 -3.00
CA GLY A 339 -7.78 -2.70 -4.43
C GLY A 339 -6.87 -3.69 -5.13
N TYR A 340 -7.42 -4.38 -6.13
CA TYR A 340 -6.71 -5.31 -7.01
C TYR A 340 -6.77 -4.85 -8.46
N ALA A 341 -5.86 -5.36 -9.28
CA ALA A 341 -5.91 -5.28 -10.73
C ALA A 341 -5.56 -6.65 -11.34
N CYS A 342 -6.20 -6.99 -12.46
CA CYS A 342 -6.04 -8.26 -13.17
C CYS A 342 -6.44 -8.12 -14.64
N ARG A 343 -6.18 -9.16 -15.44
CA ARG A 343 -6.79 -9.37 -16.77
C ARG A 343 -7.90 -10.42 -16.65
N ALA A 344 -8.90 -10.31 -17.52
CA ALA A 344 -9.87 -11.37 -17.72
C ALA A 344 -9.29 -12.50 -18.59
N SER A 345 -9.78 -13.72 -18.37
CA SER A 345 -9.64 -14.87 -19.27
C SER A 345 -10.69 -14.86 -20.38
N THR A 346 -11.80 -14.13 -20.19
CA THR A 346 -12.99 -14.12 -21.06
C THR A 346 -13.57 -12.70 -21.20
N GLU A 347 -14.08 -12.34 -22.38
CA GLU A 347 -14.79 -11.05 -22.56
C GLU A 347 -16.33 -11.17 -22.57
N ALA A 348 -16.87 -12.39 -22.45
CA ALA A 348 -18.32 -12.61 -22.43
C ALA A 348 -18.92 -12.12 -21.11
N ILE A 349 -19.91 -11.22 -21.18
CA ILE A 349 -20.61 -10.65 -20.02
C ILE A 349 -21.95 -11.35 -19.84
N THR A 350 -22.31 -11.64 -18.59
CA THR A 350 -23.66 -12.00 -18.15
C THR A 350 -23.93 -11.25 -16.85
N VAL A 351 -24.86 -10.29 -16.87
CA VAL A 351 -25.19 -9.46 -15.70
C VAL A 351 -26.19 -10.19 -14.79
N ASP A 352 -26.04 -9.99 -13.48
CA ASP A 352 -26.93 -10.52 -12.43
C ASP A 352 -28.14 -9.60 -12.15
N ASP A 353 -28.72 -9.66 -10.94
CA ASP A 353 -29.76 -8.75 -10.47
C ASP A 353 -29.29 -7.70 -9.43
N GLU A 354 -28.00 -7.64 -9.07
CA GLU A 354 -27.43 -6.55 -8.27
C GLU A 354 -26.95 -5.38 -9.14
N LEU A 355 -26.47 -5.65 -10.36
CA LEU A 355 -26.09 -4.62 -11.34
C LEU A 355 -27.23 -4.25 -12.31
N GLU A 356 -27.23 -2.98 -12.73
CA GLU A 356 -28.12 -2.48 -13.79
C GLU A 356 -27.52 -2.73 -15.18
N ASP A 357 -26.20 -2.62 -15.30
CA ASP A 357 -25.46 -2.83 -16.54
C ASP A 357 -23.96 -3.06 -16.24
N VAL A 358 -23.29 -3.82 -17.12
CA VAL A 358 -21.85 -4.09 -17.12
C VAL A 358 -21.33 -4.06 -18.54
N ALA A 359 -20.27 -3.29 -18.78
CA ALA A 359 -19.71 -3.14 -20.12
C ALA A 359 -18.18 -3.03 -20.13
N TRP A 360 -17.60 -3.44 -21.25
CA TRP A 360 -16.21 -3.16 -21.60
C TRP A 360 -16.08 -1.75 -22.18
N PHE A 361 -15.19 -0.94 -21.63
CA PHE A 361 -14.90 0.41 -22.11
C PHE A 361 -13.47 0.52 -22.66
N ASP A 362 -13.33 1.00 -23.88
CA ASP A 362 -12.03 1.23 -24.51
C ASP A 362 -11.15 2.17 -23.67
N ARG A 363 -9.89 1.80 -23.48
CA ARG A 363 -8.89 2.59 -22.77
C ARG A 363 -8.83 4.05 -23.24
N ALA A 364 -8.89 4.28 -24.55
CA ALA A 364 -8.87 5.61 -25.14
C ALA A 364 -10.12 6.44 -24.83
N PHE A 365 -11.29 5.79 -24.73
CA PHE A 365 -12.55 6.43 -24.33
C PHE A 365 -12.50 6.82 -22.84
N VAL A 366 -12.10 5.89 -21.96
CA VAL A 366 -11.95 6.16 -20.52
C VAL A 366 -10.94 7.28 -20.27
N ALA A 367 -9.77 7.22 -20.93
CA ALA A 367 -8.75 8.26 -20.84
C ALA A 367 -9.25 9.65 -21.29
N LYS A 368 -10.16 9.72 -22.28
CA LYS A 368 -10.82 10.96 -22.68
C LYS A 368 -11.82 11.43 -21.61
N ALA A 369 -12.66 10.54 -21.09
CA ALA A 369 -13.65 10.87 -20.07
C ALA A 369 -13.00 11.42 -18.79
N LEU A 370 -11.93 10.79 -18.29
CA LEU A 370 -11.16 11.27 -17.13
C LEU A 370 -10.70 12.73 -17.29
N ARG A 371 -10.17 13.09 -18.47
CA ARG A 371 -9.72 14.45 -18.80
C ARG A 371 -10.86 15.46 -18.92
N GLU A 372 -12.06 15.03 -19.33
CA GLU A 372 -13.24 15.89 -19.48
C GLU A 372 -14.07 16.02 -18.20
N GLN A 373 -13.93 15.07 -17.26
CA GLN A 373 -14.60 15.04 -15.96
C GLN A 373 -13.84 15.85 -14.88
N GLY A 374 -12.51 15.78 -14.88
CA GLY A 374 -11.71 16.32 -13.77
C GLY A 374 -11.85 15.49 -12.49
N GLU A 375 -11.80 16.14 -11.33
CA GLU A 375 -11.73 15.48 -10.01
C GLU A 375 -13.08 15.05 -9.43
N ASN A 376 -14.19 15.69 -9.86
CA ASN A 376 -15.52 15.53 -9.27
C ASN A 376 -16.31 14.37 -9.87
N ASP A 377 -17.26 13.83 -9.10
CA ASP A 377 -18.19 12.74 -9.46
C ASP A 377 -19.38 13.28 -10.28
N THR A 378 -19.09 14.07 -11.32
CA THR A 378 -20.06 14.81 -12.14
C THR A 378 -19.67 14.73 -13.61
N PRO A 379 -20.55 14.27 -14.52
CA PRO A 379 -20.25 14.25 -15.95
C PRO A 379 -20.36 15.65 -16.58
N LYS A 380 -19.57 15.89 -17.64
CA LYS A 380 -19.58 17.13 -18.42
C LYS A 380 -20.92 17.44 -19.10
N THR A 381 -21.72 16.41 -19.36
CA THR A 381 -23.11 16.50 -19.83
C THR A 381 -23.99 15.64 -18.92
N PRO A 382 -25.23 16.05 -18.58
CA PRO A 382 -26.17 15.22 -17.83
C PRO A 382 -26.33 13.83 -18.47
N GLY A 383 -26.36 12.77 -17.65
CA GLY A 383 -26.40 11.37 -18.10
C GLY A 383 -25.11 10.84 -18.76
N GLY A 384 -24.08 11.67 -18.94
CA GLY A 384 -22.83 11.28 -19.59
C GLY A 384 -21.98 10.32 -18.77
N PHE A 385 -21.15 9.52 -19.45
CA PHE A 385 -20.18 8.62 -18.80
C PHE A 385 -19.26 9.40 -17.84
N HIS A 386 -19.19 8.93 -16.59
CA HIS A 386 -18.24 9.37 -15.57
C HIS A 386 -17.94 8.24 -14.58
N VAL A 387 -16.78 8.34 -13.93
CA VAL A 387 -16.32 7.42 -12.88
C VAL A 387 -16.34 8.14 -11.52
N PRO A 388 -16.09 7.48 -10.37
CA PRO A 388 -16.09 8.17 -9.07
C PRO A 388 -15.06 9.31 -8.96
N THR A 389 -15.23 10.15 -7.93
CA THR A 389 -14.23 11.15 -7.48
C THR A 389 -12.83 10.54 -7.31
N ASN A 390 -11.80 11.38 -7.43
CA ASN A 390 -10.41 11.05 -7.03
C ASN A 390 -10.27 10.60 -5.55
N ALA A 391 -11.28 10.87 -4.72
CA ALA A 391 -11.43 10.34 -3.38
C ALA A 391 -11.66 8.81 -3.29
N SER A 392 -11.96 8.12 -4.40
CA SER A 392 -12.30 6.69 -4.42
C SER A 392 -11.15 5.82 -4.91
N LEU A 393 -10.93 4.67 -4.28
CA LEU A 393 -9.99 3.65 -4.77
C LEU A 393 -10.33 3.18 -6.20
N ALA A 394 -11.60 3.12 -6.58
CA ALA A 394 -12.04 2.84 -7.96
C ALA A 394 -11.39 3.79 -8.98
N ARG A 395 -11.37 5.09 -8.67
CA ARG A 395 -10.82 6.13 -9.54
C ARG A 395 -9.30 6.01 -9.65
N VAL A 396 -8.61 5.71 -8.55
CA VAL A 396 -7.15 5.49 -8.55
C VAL A 396 -6.76 4.24 -9.34
N LEU A 397 -7.53 3.14 -9.25
CA LEU A 397 -7.31 1.96 -10.08
C LEU A 397 -7.45 2.30 -11.58
N ILE A 398 -8.54 2.99 -11.96
CA ILE A 398 -8.83 3.37 -13.35
C ILE A 398 -7.78 4.38 -13.90
N GLU A 399 -7.38 5.37 -13.10
CA GLU A 399 -6.33 6.33 -13.48
C GLU A 399 -4.96 5.67 -13.61
N GLY A 400 -4.59 4.79 -12.67
CA GLY A 400 -3.35 4.03 -12.72
C GLY A 400 -3.28 3.14 -13.96
N TRP A 401 -4.34 2.38 -14.24
CA TRP A 401 -4.44 1.58 -15.47
C TRP A 401 -4.28 2.45 -16.72
N VAL A 402 -5.00 3.58 -16.84
CA VAL A 402 -4.83 4.51 -17.98
C VAL A 402 -3.39 5.03 -18.10
N GLN A 403 -2.71 5.30 -16.99
CA GLN A 403 -1.33 5.79 -16.96
C GLN A 403 -0.30 4.72 -17.39
N GLU A 404 -0.50 3.45 -17.03
CA GLU A 404 0.37 2.33 -17.45
C GLU A 404 0.58 2.33 -18.98
N GLN A 405 -0.48 2.57 -19.76
CA GLN A 405 -0.37 2.65 -21.22
C GLN A 405 0.35 3.92 -21.70
N SER A 406 0.10 5.10 -21.10
CA SER A 406 0.79 6.31 -21.54
C SER A 406 2.29 6.24 -21.28
N ASP A 407 2.72 5.57 -20.21
CA ASP A 407 4.13 5.36 -19.91
C ASP A 407 4.76 4.40 -20.93
N VAL A 408 4.10 3.27 -21.25
CA VAL A 408 4.53 2.36 -22.33
C VAL A 408 4.64 3.11 -23.66
N THR A 409 3.58 3.78 -24.12
CA THR A 409 3.56 4.50 -25.40
C THR A 409 4.63 5.60 -25.46
N THR A 410 4.91 6.28 -24.34
CA THR A 410 5.96 7.31 -24.27
C THR A 410 7.36 6.70 -24.37
N VAL A 411 7.61 5.57 -23.70
CA VAL A 411 8.89 4.86 -23.77
C VAL A 411 9.11 4.21 -25.14
N GLU A 412 8.06 3.73 -25.80
CA GLU A 412 8.17 3.24 -27.18
C GLU A 412 8.50 4.37 -28.16
N ALA A 413 7.82 5.51 -28.07
CA ALA A 413 8.12 6.69 -28.90
C ALA A 413 9.53 7.25 -28.63
N GLU A 414 10.00 7.20 -27.37
CA GLU A 414 11.38 7.54 -26.99
C GLU A 414 12.39 6.61 -27.66
N VAL A 415 12.16 5.29 -27.61
CA VAL A 415 13.02 4.29 -28.28
C VAL A 415 13.08 4.56 -29.79
N THR A 416 11.95 4.62 -30.48
CA THR A 416 11.94 4.83 -31.95
C THR A 416 12.61 6.15 -32.36
N SER A 417 12.38 7.25 -31.63
CA SER A 417 13.05 8.54 -31.89
C SER A 417 14.57 8.47 -31.70
N LEU A 418 15.04 7.69 -30.70
CA LEU A 418 16.47 7.45 -30.48
C LEU A 418 17.08 6.54 -31.56
N GLU A 419 16.34 5.58 -32.10
CA GLU A 419 16.80 4.76 -33.24
C GLU A 419 16.97 5.59 -34.52
N GLU A 420 15.98 6.43 -34.85
CA GLU A 420 16.06 7.35 -36.01
C GLU A 420 17.24 8.33 -35.87
N ALA A 421 17.43 8.89 -34.67
CA ALA A 421 18.55 9.79 -34.38
C ALA A 421 19.91 9.08 -34.44
N ARG A 422 20.02 7.87 -33.87
CA ARG A 422 21.20 7.00 -33.93
C ARG A 422 21.62 6.74 -35.38
N ASP A 423 20.69 6.35 -36.23
CA ASP A 423 21.00 5.94 -37.60
C ASP A 423 21.36 7.14 -38.49
N ALA A 424 20.74 8.31 -38.27
CA ALA A 424 21.16 9.56 -38.89
C ALA A 424 22.57 10.01 -38.43
N ALA A 425 22.90 9.85 -37.15
CA ALA A 425 24.23 10.17 -36.61
C ALA A 425 25.32 9.22 -37.13
N LEU A 426 25.02 7.92 -37.25
CA LEU A 426 25.91 6.93 -37.87
C LEU A 426 26.12 7.21 -39.36
N GLY A 427 25.05 7.47 -40.12
CA GLY A 427 25.11 7.76 -41.55
C GLY A 427 25.86 9.05 -41.91
N SER A 428 25.95 10.00 -40.96
CA SER A 428 26.72 11.24 -41.10
C SER A 428 28.13 11.17 -40.50
N GLY A 429 28.52 10.05 -39.86
CA GLY A 429 29.81 9.91 -39.19
C GLY A 429 29.98 10.82 -37.96
N SER A 430 28.88 11.24 -37.33
CA SER A 430 28.90 12.16 -36.19
C SER A 430 29.46 11.48 -34.93
N ALA A 431 30.32 12.20 -34.20
CA ALA A 431 30.81 11.76 -32.89
C ALA A 431 29.68 11.56 -31.85
N GLN A 432 28.50 12.14 -32.08
CA GLN A 432 27.32 12.01 -31.23
C GLN A 432 26.67 10.62 -31.32
N ALA A 433 26.98 9.80 -32.34
CA ALA A 433 26.39 8.48 -32.51
C ALA A 433 26.61 7.57 -31.29
N TRP A 434 27.77 7.65 -30.63
CA TRP A 434 28.07 6.89 -29.41
C TRP A 434 27.26 7.33 -28.19
N GLU A 435 26.90 8.61 -28.09
CA GLU A 435 26.08 9.14 -27.00
C GLU A 435 24.63 8.67 -27.17
N LEU A 436 24.11 8.71 -28.40
CA LEU A 436 22.79 8.19 -28.76
C LEU A 436 22.66 6.68 -28.57
N VAL A 437 23.72 5.90 -28.81
CA VAL A 437 23.74 4.45 -28.47
C VAL A 437 23.65 4.23 -26.96
N GLU A 438 24.40 4.99 -26.14
CA GLU A 438 24.27 4.91 -24.68
C GLU A 438 22.87 5.34 -24.18
N GLU A 439 22.17 6.25 -24.88
CA GLU A 439 20.81 6.67 -24.53
C GLU A 439 19.74 5.68 -24.96
N LEU A 440 19.84 5.13 -26.18
CA LEU A 440 18.97 4.07 -26.67
C LEU A 440 19.03 2.84 -25.75
N GLU A 441 20.22 2.38 -25.36
CA GLU A 441 20.39 1.28 -24.40
C GLU A 441 19.61 1.53 -23.09
N ARG A 442 19.52 2.79 -22.64
CA ARG A 442 18.78 3.16 -21.43
C ARG A 442 17.27 3.18 -21.67
N ALA A 443 16.82 3.58 -22.85
CA ALA A 443 15.42 3.57 -23.25
C ALA A 443 14.90 2.15 -23.48
N GLU A 444 15.67 1.28 -24.14
CA GLU A 444 15.39 -0.15 -24.24
C GLU A 444 15.30 -0.83 -22.86
N LYS A 445 16.20 -0.48 -21.93
CA LYS A 445 16.13 -0.98 -20.54
C LYS A 445 14.94 -0.42 -19.77
N ARG A 446 14.42 0.77 -20.11
CA ARG A 446 13.12 1.26 -19.62
C ARG A 446 11.98 0.43 -20.22
N LYS A 447 11.97 0.21 -21.54
CA LYS A 447 10.96 -0.57 -22.27
C LYS A 447 10.84 -1.99 -21.73
N ALA A 448 11.96 -2.67 -21.55
CA ALA A 448 11.99 -4.00 -20.95
C ALA A 448 11.47 -4.01 -19.50
N SER A 449 11.68 -2.94 -18.71
CA SER A 449 11.16 -2.84 -17.34
C SER A 449 9.69 -2.44 -17.24
N THR A 450 9.10 -1.87 -18.30
CA THR A 450 7.65 -1.64 -18.39
C THR A 450 6.92 -2.85 -18.98
N SER A 451 7.51 -3.56 -19.95
CA SER A 451 6.94 -4.80 -20.49
C SER A 451 7.14 -6.01 -19.56
N SER A 452 8.16 -6.04 -18.69
CA SER A 452 8.33 -7.18 -17.76
C SER A 452 7.23 -7.27 -16.68
N LEU A 453 6.38 -6.25 -16.53
CA LEU A 453 5.14 -6.33 -15.74
C LEU A 453 4.05 -7.15 -16.45
N GLU A 454 4.24 -7.51 -17.72
CA GLU A 454 3.33 -8.33 -18.53
C GLU A 454 3.82 -9.79 -18.65
N ASP A 455 5.08 -10.07 -18.30
CA ASP A 455 5.81 -11.29 -18.71
C ASP A 455 6.46 -12.09 -17.56
N GLU A 456 6.14 -11.83 -16.28
CA GLU A 456 6.56 -12.68 -15.13
C GLU A 456 5.85 -14.07 -15.08
N CYS A 457 5.27 -14.51 -16.20
CA CYS A 457 4.46 -15.73 -16.34
C CYS A 457 5.27 -17.04 -16.57
N ALA A 458 6.58 -17.03 -16.34
CA ALA A 458 7.50 -18.16 -16.61
C ALA A 458 8.18 -18.71 -15.35
N VAL A 459 7.39 -18.97 -14.29
CA VAL A 459 7.90 -19.34 -12.96
C VAL A 459 8.51 -20.76 -12.91
N ASP A 460 7.93 -21.73 -13.63
CA ASP A 460 8.34 -23.15 -13.54
C ASP A 460 9.79 -23.39 -13.99
N ASP A 461 10.18 -22.77 -15.11
CA ASP A 461 11.51 -22.91 -15.74
C ASP A 461 12.61 -22.18 -14.93
N ALA A 462 12.24 -21.33 -13.97
CA ALA A 462 13.18 -20.67 -13.07
C ALA A 462 13.60 -21.54 -11.87
N ASP A 463 12.68 -22.33 -11.28
CA ASP A 463 13.00 -23.07 -10.05
C ASP A 463 13.85 -24.33 -10.34
N GLU A 464 13.68 -25.02 -11.46
CA GLU A 464 14.58 -26.13 -11.84
C GLU A 464 16.03 -25.63 -12.04
N ARG A 465 16.21 -24.47 -12.69
CA ARG A 465 17.53 -23.82 -12.83
C ARG A 465 18.11 -23.42 -11.47
N CYS A 466 17.30 -22.90 -10.54
CA CYS A 466 17.74 -22.56 -9.18
C CYS A 466 18.11 -23.81 -8.35
N GLN A 467 17.32 -24.88 -8.42
CA GLN A 467 17.59 -26.14 -7.73
C GLN A 467 18.90 -26.78 -8.23
N LYS A 468 19.16 -26.74 -9.54
CA LYS A 468 20.39 -27.24 -10.15
C LYS A 468 21.62 -26.45 -9.70
N MET A 469 21.57 -25.12 -9.74
CA MET A 469 22.66 -24.26 -9.27
C MET A 469 22.93 -24.42 -7.76
N ALA A 470 21.90 -24.68 -6.95
CA ALA A 470 22.07 -24.97 -5.52
C ALA A 470 22.79 -26.32 -5.28
N LYS A 471 22.60 -27.32 -6.14
CA LYS A 471 23.33 -28.59 -6.09
C LYS A 471 24.81 -28.40 -6.46
N ASP A 472 25.08 -27.72 -7.56
CA ASP A 472 26.45 -27.47 -8.05
C ASP A 472 27.29 -26.69 -7.02
N LEU A 473 26.65 -25.76 -6.28
CA LEU A 473 27.28 -25.03 -5.16
C LEU A 473 27.56 -25.93 -3.94
N ALA A 474 26.67 -26.86 -3.60
CA ALA A 474 26.87 -27.79 -2.48
C ALA A 474 28.04 -28.77 -2.76
N GLU A 475 28.18 -29.23 -4.01
CA GLU A 475 29.30 -30.07 -4.44
C GLU A 475 30.64 -29.28 -4.41
N LEU A 476 30.61 -27.98 -4.72
CA LEU A 476 31.76 -27.08 -4.57
C LEU A 476 32.20 -26.91 -3.11
N ASP A 477 31.26 -26.72 -2.18
CA ASP A 477 31.55 -26.62 -0.74
C ASP A 477 32.13 -27.93 -0.19
N GLU A 478 31.62 -29.09 -0.62
CA GLU A 478 32.17 -30.39 -0.21
C GLU A 478 33.60 -30.62 -0.74
N LEU A 479 33.91 -30.11 -1.94
CA LEU A 479 35.27 -30.12 -2.48
C LEU A 479 36.21 -29.18 -1.72
N MET A 480 35.75 -27.99 -1.30
CA MET A 480 36.54 -27.07 -0.48
C MET A 480 36.79 -27.61 0.95
N ALA A 481 35.81 -28.32 1.53
CA ALA A 481 35.93 -28.92 2.86
C ALA A 481 37.03 -30.00 2.97
N ARG A 482 37.48 -30.57 1.84
CA ARG A 482 38.49 -31.66 1.79
C ARG A 482 39.95 -31.18 1.89
N GLY A 483 40.19 -29.89 2.10
CA GLY A 483 41.50 -29.33 2.49
C GLY A 483 42.36 -28.79 1.33
N PRO A 484 43.45 -28.03 1.64
CA PRO A 484 44.09 -27.10 0.71
C PRO A 484 45.05 -27.78 -0.29
N GLY A 485 44.51 -28.60 -1.19
CA GLY A 485 45.17 -28.96 -2.44
C GLY A 485 45.01 -27.86 -3.48
N GLU A 486 45.73 -26.73 -3.35
CA GLU A 486 45.48 -25.52 -4.15
C GLU A 486 45.52 -25.77 -5.68
N ALA A 487 46.39 -26.68 -6.13
CA ALA A 487 46.42 -27.14 -7.52
C ALA A 487 45.12 -27.85 -7.95
N ARG A 488 44.59 -28.77 -7.13
CA ARG A 488 43.34 -29.52 -7.42
C ARG A 488 42.12 -28.61 -7.46
N ILE A 489 42.03 -27.64 -6.56
CA ILE A 489 40.91 -26.68 -6.55
C ILE A 489 40.96 -25.79 -7.80
N ARG A 490 42.15 -25.32 -8.22
CA ARG A 490 42.33 -24.59 -9.48
C ARG A 490 42.04 -25.45 -10.72
N GLU A 491 42.40 -26.73 -10.70
CA GLU A 491 42.11 -27.70 -11.79
C GLU A 491 40.59 -27.90 -11.94
N ALA A 492 39.90 -28.19 -10.83
CA ALA A 492 38.45 -28.39 -10.81
C ALA A 492 37.69 -27.13 -11.25
N ALA A 493 38.05 -25.95 -10.74
CA ALA A 493 37.46 -24.68 -11.14
C ALA A 493 37.66 -24.38 -12.63
N ARG A 494 38.83 -24.68 -13.20
CA ARG A 494 39.09 -24.60 -14.66
C ARG A 494 38.36 -25.66 -15.45
N SER A 495 38.02 -26.80 -14.87
CA SER A 495 37.19 -27.83 -15.52
C SER A 495 35.74 -27.36 -15.61
N MET A 496 35.17 -26.86 -14.51
CA MET A 496 33.82 -26.28 -14.48
C MET A 496 33.70 -25.05 -15.39
N LEU A 497 34.69 -24.14 -15.40
CA LEU A 497 34.69 -22.99 -16.30
C LEU A 497 34.65 -23.41 -17.77
N ARG A 498 35.48 -24.37 -18.20
CA ARG A 498 35.46 -24.89 -19.58
C ARG A 498 34.18 -25.65 -19.93
N GLU A 499 33.58 -26.35 -18.97
CA GLU A 499 32.27 -26.96 -19.16
C GLU A 499 31.10 -25.97 -19.17
N LEU A 500 31.25 -24.79 -18.55
CA LEU A 500 30.29 -23.69 -18.64
C LEU A 500 30.45 -22.96 -19.98
N GLU A 501 31.68 -22.60 -20.35
CA GLU A 501 32.02 -22.01 -21.66
C GLU A 501 31.48 -22.90 -22.80
N ALA A 502 31.79 -24.19 -22.81
CA ALA A 502 31.30 -25.15 -23.81
C ALA A 502 29.78 -25.44 -23.76
N ARG A 503 29.06 -24.99 -22.72
CA ARG A 503 27.60 -25.08 -22.60
C ARG A 503 26.88 -23.76 -22.91
N TYR A 504 27.56 -22.62 -22.80
CA TYR A 504 27.03 -21.29 -23.13
C TYR A 504 27.50 -20.76 -24.49
N ASP A 505 28.34 -21.49 -25.22
CA ASP A 505 28.76 -21.17 -26.59
C ASP A 505 27.62 -21.41 -27.62
N ASN A 506 26.56 -20.62 -27.49
CA ASN A 506 25.52 -20.45 -28.50
C ASN A 506 25.01 -19.00 -28.49
N LYS A 507 25.80 -18.13 -29.15
CA LYS A 507 25.35 -16.85 -29.76
C LYS A 507 24.82 -15.75 -28.83
N MET A 508 25.57 -15.36 -27.78
CA MET A 508 25.30 -14.09 -27.08
C MET A 508 26.52 -13.24 -26.69
N PHE A 509 27.74 -13.62 -27.07
CA PHE A 509 28.98 -12.90 -26.71
C PHE A 509 29.95 -12.64 -27.89
N ASP A 510 29.41 -12.52 -29.11
CA ASP A 510 30.16 -12.11 -30.31
C ASP A 510 29.55 -10.82 -30.91
N LYS A 511 29.62 -9.74 -30.11
CA LYS A 511 29.35 -8.35 -30.47
C LYS A 511 29.91 -7.40 -29.42
#